data_AF-A0A645EPK9-F1
#
_entry.id   AF-A0A645EPK9-F1
#
_cell.length_a   1.000
_cell.length_b   1.000
_cell.length_c   1.000
_cell.angle_alpha   90.00
_cell.angle_beta   90.00
_cell.angle_gamma   90.00
#
_symmetry.space_group_name_H-M   'P 1'
#
loop_
_entity.id
_entity.type
_entity.pdbx_description
1 polymer ?
#
loop_
_entity_poly.entity_id
_entity_poly.type
_entity_poly.pdbx_seq_one_letter_code
_entity_poly.pdbx_strand_id
1 'polypeptide(L)' 'MRCKYCIKSELGFCPKEGGKSIKGPLYLVNGDNRFRVEFDCIKCEMIIYG' A
#
# COMPACT_ATOMS: atom_id res chain seq x y z
N MET A 1 1.17 -2.22 -12.08
CA MET A 1 -0.23 -1.69 -12.11
C MET A 1 -0.37 -0.55 -11.13
N ARG A 2 -1.15 0.50 -11.42
CA ARG A 2 -1.47 1.58 -10.47
C ARG A 2 -2.97 1.60 -10.18
N CYS A 3 -3.36 1.60 -8.92
CA CYS A 3 -4.75 1.64 -8.47
C CYS A 3 -4.95 2.82 -7.52
N LYS A 4 -6.09 3.52 -7.62
CA LYS A 4 -6.52 4.54 -6.63
C LYS A 4 -6.96 3.93 -5.29
N TYR A 5 -6.86 2.62 -5.16
CA TYR A 5 -7.26 1.90 -3.95
C TYR A 5 -6.08 1.81 -2.98
N CYS A 6 -6.23 2.38 -1.78
CA CYS A 6 -5.19 2.35 -0.76
C CYS A 6 -5.54 1.34 0.32
N ILE A 7 -4.95 0.14 0.25
CA ILE A 7 -5.08 -0.90 1.29
C ILE A 7 -4.71 -0.38 2.69
N LYS A 8 -3.77 0.57 2.80
CA LYS A 8 -3.44 1.19 4.09
C LYS A 8 -4.61 1.95 4.69
N SER A 9 -5.42 2.63 3.88
CA SER A 9 -6.60 3.35 4.36
C SER A 9 -7.68 2.39 4.82
N GLU A 10 -7.96 1.34 4.04
CA GLU A 10 -8.93 0.33 4.45
C GLU A 10 -8.54 -0.38 5.76
N LEU A 11 -7.24 -0.62 5.96
CA LEU A 11 -6.73 -1.23 7.18
C LEU A 11 -6.54 -0.25 8.35
N GLY A 12 -6.83 1.04 8.19
CA GLY A 12 -6.65 2.06 9.24
C GLY A 12 -5.19 2.44 9.53
N PHE A 13 -4.27 2.13 8.61
CA PHE A 13 -2.85 2.50 8.67
C PHE A 13 -2.52 3.77 7.85
N CYS A 14 -3.54 4.52 7.44
CA CYS A 14 -3.33 5.75 6.69
C CYS A 14 -2.71 6.82 7.59
N PRO A 15 -1.51 7.34 7.26
CA PRO A 15 -0.88 8.39 8.05
C PRO A 15 -1.67 9.71 8.06
N LYS A 16 -2.52 9.95 7.04
CA LYS A 16 -3.41 11.13 7.02
C LYS A 16 -4.55 11.06 8.03
N GLU A 17 -5.02 9.86 8.38
CA GLU A 17 -6.11 9.65 9.33
C GLU A 17 -5.62 9.40 10.77
N GLY A 18 -4.32 9.59 11.03
CA GLY A 18 -3.71 9.28 12.34
C GLY A 18 -3.38 7.79 12.52
N GLY A 19 -3.47 6.99 11.46
CA GLY A 19 -3.04 5.60 11.44
C GLY A 19 -1.52 5.46 11.54
N LYS A 20 -1.04 4.30 11.99
CA LYS A 20 0.39 4.01 12.09
C LYS A 20 1.04 4.07 10.71
N SER A 21 2.02 4.97 10.55
CA SER A 21 2.92 4.99 9.40
C SER A 21 3.70 3.69 9.31
N ILE A 22 3.27 2.79 8.42
CA ILE A 22 4.04 1.59 8.10
C ILE A 22 5.29 2.02 7.33
N LYS A 23 6.45 1.96 8.00
CA LYS A 23 7.76 2.23 7.41
C LYS A 23 8.34 0.93 6.86
N GLY A 24 8.51 0.85 5.55
CA GLY A 24 9.15 -0.28 4.87
C GLY A 24 8.50 -0.59 3.51
N PRO A 25 9.22 -1.30 2.63
CA PRO A 25 8.65 -1.82 1.40
C PRO A 25 7.57 -2.86 1.74
N LEU A 26 6.36 -2.66 1.20
CA LEU A 26 5.25 -3.59 1.38
C LEU A 26 5.24 -4.59 0.23
N TYR A 27 4.80 -5.81 0.50
CA TYR A 27 4.68 -6.86 -0.50
C TYR A 27 3.32 -7.52 -0.37
N LEU A 28 2.63 -7.63 -1.50
CA LEU A 28 1.42 -8.44 -1.64
C LEU A 28 1.85 -9.86 -1.98
N VAL A 29 1.48 -10.80 -1.11
CA VAL A 29 1.78 -12.21 -1.31
C VAL A 29 0.50 -12.90 -1.74
N ASN A 30 0.51 -13.48 -2.94
CA ASN A 30 -0.59 -14.28 -3.47
C ASN A 30 -0.08 -15.68 -3.82
N GLY A 31 -0.13 -16.58 -2.84
CA GLY A 31 0.52 -17.90 -2.92
C GLY A 31 2.04 -17.77 -2.99
N ASP A 32 2.64 -18.28 -4.06
CA ASP A 32 4.09 -18.21 -4.32
C ASP A 32 4.54 -16.85 -4.90
N ASN A 33 3.60 -16.05 -5.39
CA ASN A 33 3.92 -14.77 -6.03
C ASN A 33 4.04 -13.66 -4.98
N ARG A 34 5.14 -12.89 -5.06
CA ARG A 34 5.36 -11.70 -4.24
C ARG A 34 5.40 -10.46 -5.13
N PHE A 35 4.40 -9.61 -4.99
CA PHE A 35 4.30 -8.35 -5.69
C PHE A 35 4.78 -7.24 -4.77
N ARG A 36 5.81 -6.50 -5.15
CA ARG A 36 6.22 -5.32 -4.38
C ARG A 36 5.16 -4.25 -4.55
N VAL A 37 4.73 -3.64 -3.46
CA VAL A 37 3.72 -2.59 -3.47
C VAL A 37 4.23 -1.33 -2.79
N GLU A 38 4.02 -0.22 -3.47
CA GLU A 38 4.39 1.10 -3.04
C GLU A 38 3.14 1.95 -2.90
N PHE A 39 3.09 2.77 -1.87
CA PHE A 39 1.92 3.56 -1.52
C PHE A 39 2.32 5.03 -1.55
N ASP A 40 1.71 5.77 -2.45
CA ASP A 40 1.79 7.22 -2.50
C ASP A 40 0.64 7.80 -1.67
N CYS A 41 0.85 7.96 -0.37
CA CYS A 41 -0.16 8.53 0.55
C CYS A 41 -0.47 10.01 0.25
N ILE A 42 0.32 10.69 -0.59
CA ILE A 42 0.07 12.07 -1.01
C ILE A 42 -1.10 12.06 -2.01
N LYS A 43 -1.03 11.19 -3.03
CA LYS A 43 -2.05 11.02 -4.06
C LYS A 43 -3.11 9.95 -3.73
N CYS A 44 -2.96 9.24 -2.62
CA CYS A 44 -3.76 8.05 -2.29
C CYS A 44 -3.74 7.00 -3.41
N GLU A 45 -2.56 6.76 -4.00
CA GLU A 45 -2.37 5.78 -5.06
C GLU A 45 -1.50 4.62 -4.57
N MET A 46 -1.82 3.41 -5.04
CA MET A 46 -1.06 2.20 -4.78
C MET A 46 -0.47 1.69 -6.09
N ILE A 47 0.83 1.45 -6.07
CA ILE A 47 1.61 0.99 -7.22
C ILE A 47 2.05 -0.44 -6.91
N ILE A 48 1.67 -1.37 -7.79
CA ILE A 48 2.03 -2.78 -7.72
C ILE A 48 3.08 -3.06 -8.79
N TYR A 49 4.25 -3.51 -8.35
CA TYR A 49 5.31 -4.07 -9.16
C TYR A 49 5.13 -5.59 -9.16
N GLY A 50 4.93 -6.15 -10.34
CA GLY A 50 4.86 -7.58 -10.61
C GLY A 50 5.82 -7.97 -11.70
#